data_AF-A0A699UDG0-F1
#
_entry.id   AF-A0A699UDG0-F1
#
_cell.length_a   1.000
_cell.length_b   1.000
_cell.length_c   1.000
_cell.angle_alpha   90.00
_cell.angle_beta   90.00
_cell.angle_gamma   90.00
#
_symmetry.space_group_name_H-M   'P 1'
#
loop_
_entity.id
_entity.type
_entity.pdbx_description
1 polymer ?
#
loop_
_entity_poly.entity_id
_entity_poly.type
_entity_poly.pdbx_seq_one_letter_code
_entity_poly.pdbx_strand_id
1 'polypeptide(L)'
;MNMDESIQVSCIIDKLPPSRKDFKYTLKHFNKELTMVELGIYLRIEESLRAQDNDKPKGNNVAGPSVVNMVEHNNSSRYNDNMGKRKHHDTKADPNKKPKVTC
;
A
#
# COMPACT_ATOMS: atom_id res chain seq x y z
N MET A 1 -27.14 9.49 -42.78
CA MET A 1 -25.80 9.94 -42.35
C MET A 1 -25.35 9.00 -41.25
N ASN A 2 -24.24 8.29 -41.44
CA ASN A 2 -23.64 7.50 -40.39
C ASN A 2 -22.69 8.41 -39.61
N MET A 3 -22.83 8.48 -38.29
CA MET A 3 -21.93 9.25 -37.45
C MET A 3 -20.61 8.49 -37.29
N ASP A 4 -19.50 9.20 -37.36
CA ASP A 4 -18.18 8.63 -37.14
C ASP A 4 -18.07 8.03 -35.73
N GLU A 5 -17.43 6.86 -35.63
CA GLU A 5 -17.31 6.12 -34.36
C GLU A 5 -16.53 6.93 -33.31
N SER A 6 -15.45 7.62 -33.71
CA SER A 6 -14.67 8.45 -32.79
C SER A 6 -15.48 9.62 -32.25
N ILE A 7 -16.39 10.18 -33.06
CA ILE A 7 -17.33 11.21 -32.62
C ILE A 7 -18.29 10.64 -31.57
N GLN A 8 -18.86 9.45 -31.82
CA GLN A 8 -19.76 8.79 -30.86
C GLN A 8 -19.06 8.47 -29.54
N VAL A 9 -17.86 7.87 -29.60
CA VAL A 9 -17.01 7.56 -28.44
C VAL A 9 -16.74 8.83 -27.63
N SER A 10 -16.29 9.90 -28.30
CA SER A 10 -15.99 11.18 -27.65
C SER A 10 -17.23 11.78 -26.97
N CYS A 11 -18.39 11.75 -27.63
CA CYS A 11 -19.64 12.23 -27.05
C CYS A 11 -20.04 11.44 -25.79
N ILE A 12 -19.89 10.11 -25.79
CA ILE A 12 -20.20 9.28 -24.63
C ILE A 12 -19.25 9.58 -23.46
N ILE A 13 -17.94 9.66 -23.74
CA ILE A 13 -16.92 10.03 -22.73
C ILE A 13 -17.24 11.39 -22.11
N ASP A 14 -17.67 12.36 -22.93
CA ASP A 14 -17.99 13.70 -22.42
C ASP A 14 -19.25 13.76 -21.58
N LYS A 15 -20.18 12.82 -21.77
CA LYS A 15 -21.42 12.67 -21.00
C LYS A 15 -21.27 11.83 -19.72
N LEU A 16 -20.06 11.36 -19.38
CA LEU A 16 -19.82 10.66 -18.13
C LEU A 16 -20.06 11.56 -16.90
N PRO A 17 -20.58 10.99 -15.79
CA PRO A 17 -20.87 11.75 -14.58
C PRO A 17 -19.58 12.32 -13.94
N PRO A 18 -19.67 13.45 -13.20
CA PRO A 18 -18.51 14.07 -12.55
C PRO A 18 -17.76 13.13 -11.58
N SER A 19 -18.46 12.17 -10.99
CA SER A 19 -17.86 11.15 -10.11
C SER A 19 -16.90 10.19 -10.81
N ARG A 20 -16.88 10.17 -12.16
CA ARG A 20 -15.95 9.37 -12.98
C ARG A 20 -14.92 10.24 -13.71
N LYS A 21 -14.53 11.39 -13.13
CA LYS A 21 -13.64 12.37 -13.77
C LYS A 21 -12.27 11.79 -14.15
N ASP A 22 -11.66 11.01 -13.26
CA ASP A 22 -10.34 10.42 -13.50
C ASP A 22 -10.41 9.37 -14.61
N PHE A 23 -11.42 8.51 -14.57
CA PHE A 23 -11.71 7.54 -15.63
C PHE A 23 -11.95 8.22 -16.98
N LYS A 24 -12.66 9.36 -17.00
CA LYS A 24 -12.85 10.17 -18.21
C LYS A 24 -11.51 10.64 -18.80
N TYR A 25 -10.55 11.08 -17.99
CA TYR A 25 -9.23 11.49 -18.49
C TYR A 25 -8.46 10.33 -19.09
N THR A 26 -8.51 9.17 -18.43
CA THR A 26 -7.92 7.93 -18.95
C THR A 26 -8.47 7.60 -20.33
N LEU A 27 -9.80 7.61 -20.49
CA LEU A 27 -10.42 7.35 -21.80
C LEU A 27 -10.06 8.39 -22.86
N LYS A 28 -9.88 9.67 -22.49
CA LYS A 28 -9.46 10.71 -23.45
C LYS A 28 -8.07 10.47 -24.02
N HIS A 29 -7.17 9.87 -23.25
CA HIS A 29 -5.85 9.48 -23.74
C HIS A 29 -5.96 8.39 -24.83
N PHE A 30 -6.88 7.44 -24.66
CA PHE A 30 -7.11 6.34 -25.59
C PHE A 30 -8.12 6.63 -26.71
N ASN A 31 -8.72 7.83 -26.75
CA ASN A 31 -9.91 8.13 -27.58
C ASN A 31 -9.70 7.93 -29.10
N LYS A 32 -8.48 8.06 -29.61
CA LYS A 32 -8.19 7.83 -31.04
C LYS A 32 -8.12 6.35 -31.42
N GLU A 33 -7.94 5.48 -30.42
CA GLU A 33 -7.78 4.03 -30.58
C GLU A 33 -9.00 3.27 -30.04
N LEU A 34 -9.90 3.96 -29.31
CA LEU A 34 -11.07 3.39 -28.67
C LEU A 34 -12.21 3.16 -29.66
N THR A 35 -12.57 1.89 -29.84
CA THR A 35 -13.82 1.48 -30.48
C THR A 35 -15.00 1.51 -29.50
N MET A 36 -16.23 1.40 -30.02
CA MET A 36 -17.44 1.34 -29.20
C MET A 36 -17.52 0.11 -28.33
N VAL A 37 -17.02 -1.03 -28.82
CA VAL A 37 -16.98 -2.28 -28.06
C VAL A 37 -16.04 -2.15 -26.88
N GLU A 38 -14.83 -1.63 -27.11
CA GLU A 38 -13.84 -1.42 -26.05
C GLU A 38 -14.32 -0.42 -25.00
N LEU A 39 -14.92 0.70 -25.42
CA LEU A 39 -15.51 1.65 -24.50
C LEU A 39 -16.55 0.97 -23.59
N GLY A 40 -17.41 0.12 -24.15
CA GLY A 40 -18.40 -0.65 -23.41
C GLY A 40 -17.75 -1.59 -22.38
N ILE A 41 -16.65 -2.25 -22.73
CA ILE A 41 -15.89 -3.12 -21.83
C ILE A 41 -15.30 -2.31 -20.68
N TYR A 42 -14.61 -1.20 -20.97
CA TYR A 42 -14.02 -0.35 -19.93
C TYR A 42 -15.06 0.20 -18.97
N LEU A 43 -16.24 0.62 -19.47
CA LEU A 43 -17.33 1.12 -18.63
C LEU A 43 -17.87 0.08 -17.65
N ARG A 44 -18.02 -1.19 -18.10
CA ARG A 44 -18.48 -2.30 -17.25
C ARG A 44 -17.46 -2.67 -16.18
N ILE A 45 -16.17 -2.67 -16.53
CA ILE A 45 -15.08 -2.95 -15.57
C ILE A 45 -15.05 -1.86 -14.50
N GLU A 46 -15.02 -0.59 -14.90
CA GLU A 46 -15.00 0.54 -13.99
C GLU A 46 -16.21 0.57 -13.06
N GLU A 47 -17.39 0.25 -13.58
CA GLU A 47 -18.60 0.13 -12.77
C GLU A 47 -18.52 -1.00 -11.74
N SER A 48 -18.03 -2.17 -12.15
CA SER A 48 -17.86 -3.33 -11.27
C SER A 48 -16.86 -3.06 -10.14
N LEU A 49 -15.73 -2.41 -10.46
CA LEU A 49 -14.71 -2.02 -9.48
C LEU A 49 -15.28 -1.05 -8.44
N ARG A 50 -16.03 -0.05 -8.90
CA ARG A 50 -16.64 0.93 -7.99
C ARG A 50 -17.74 0.31 -7.12
N ALA A 51 -18.52 -0.63 -7.64
CA ALA A 51 -19.51 -1.35 -6.82
C ALA A 51 -18.84 -2.06 -5.64
N GLN A 52 -17.73 -2.78 -5.89
CA GLN A 52 -17.00 -3.48 -4.82
C GLN A 52 -16.36 -2.53 -3.78
N ASP A 53 -15.94 -1.33 -4.19
CA ASP A 53 -15.40 -0.34 -3.26
C ASP A 53 -16.48 0.25 -2.34
N ASN A 54 -17.74 0.33 -2.82
CA ASN A 54 -18.87 0.80 -2.03
C ASN A 54 -19.47 -0.28 -1.11
N ASP A 55 -19.37 -1.56 -1.47
CA ASP A 55 -19.83 -2.70 -0.66
C ASP A 55 -18.85 -3.10 0.44
N LYS A 56 -17.62 -2.59 0.42
CA LYS A 56 -16.77 -2.66 1.61
C LYS A 56 -17.42 -1.81 2.70
N PRO A 57 -17.75 -2.39 3.88
CA PRO A 57 -18.16 -1.57 5.00
C PRO A 57 -17.04 -0.55 5.21
N LYS A 58 -17.41 0.73 5.27
CA LYS A 58 -16.57 1.81 5.80
C LYS A 58 -16.35 1.56 7.30
N GLY A 59 -15.77 0.41 7.62
CA GLY A 59 -15.20 0.09 8.90
C GLY A 59 -13.88 0.83 8.97
N ASN A 60 -13.90 1.89 9.76
CA ASN A 60 -12.81 2.33 10.62
C ASN A 60 -11.37 2.13 10.13
N ASN A 61 -10.67 3.25 9.99
CA ASN A 61 -9.22 3.35 10.15
C ASN A 61 -8.75 2.51 11.34
N VAL A 62 -8.28 1.29 11.10
CA VAL A 62 -7.29 0.63 11.93
C VAL A 62 -6.34 -0.03 10.95
N ALA A 63 -5.23 0.66 10.68
CA ALA A 63 -3.97 0.00 10.38
C ALA A 63 -3.64 -0.87 11.59
N GLY A 64 -4.31 -2.03 11.68
CA GLY A 64 -3.97 -3.06 12.62
C GLY A 64 -2.73 -3.73 12.05
N PRO A 65 -1.63 -3.88 12.82
CA PRO A 65 -0.56 -4.73 12.37
C PRO A 65 -1.17 -6.07 12.00
N SER A 66 -0.81 -6.60 10.83
CA SER A 66 -1.13 -7.98 10.47
C SER A 66 -0.65 -8.87 11.61
N VAL A 67 -1.56 -9.32 12.46
CA VAL A 67 -1.22 -10.22 13.57
C VAL A 67 -1.06 -11.60 12.94
N VAL A 68 0.12 -11.82 12.37
CA VAL A 68 0.61 -13.17 12.12
C VAL A 68 0.70 -13.82 13.49
N ASN A 69 -0.15 -14.81 13.75
CA ASN A 69 -0.11 -15.60 14.97
C ASN A 69 1.18 -16.44 14.96
N MET A 70 2.28 -15.89 15.48
CA MET A 70 3.49 -16.67 15.74
C MET A 70 3.22 -17.56 16.95
N VAL A 71 2.99 -18.85 16.71
CA VAL A 71 3.03 -19.87 17.76
C VAL A 71 4.49 -20.04 18.18
N GLU A 72 4.83 -19.51 19.35
CA GLU A 72 6.11 -19.80 20.01
C GLU A 72 6.07 -21.25 20.49
N HIS A 73 6.82 -22.13 19.84
CA HIS A 73 7.09 -23.46 20.36
C HIS A 73 8.08 -23.33 21.53
N ASN A 74 7.54 -23.11 22.73
CA ASN A 74 8.26 -23.19 23.99
C ASN A 74 8.74 -24.64 24.20
N ASN A 75 9.98 -24.92 23.81
CA ASN A 75 10.69 -26.11 24.29
C ASN A 75 11.65 -25.67 25.40
N SER A 76 11.32 -26.13 26.59
CA SER A 76 12.00 -25.89 27.85
C SER A 76 13.51 -26.11 27.79
N SER A 77 14.26 -25.14 28.30
CA SER A 77 15.61 -25.35 28.80
C SER A 77 15.78 -24.54 30.09
N ARG A 78 15.50 -25.21 31.21
CA ARG A 78 15.87 -24.80 32.58
C ARG A 78 17.32 -24.30 32.60
N TYR A 79 17.61 -23.20 33.31
CA TYR A 79 18.76 -23.13 34.24
C TYR A 79 18.71 -21.84 35.09
N ASN A 80 18.33 -22.05 36.36
CA ASN A 80 18.76 -21.43 37.62
C ASN A 80 18.66 -19.91 37.88
N ASP A 81 17.74 -19.62 38.81
CA ASP A 81 17.73 -18.51 39.76
C ASP A 81 18.97 -18.52 40.67
N ASN A 82 19.79 -17.46 40.61
CA ASN A 82 20.70 -17.14 41.70
C ASN A 82 20.89 -15.61 41.84
N MET A 83 20.31 -15.11 42.93
CA MET A 83 20.49 -13.82 43.58
C MET A 83 21.86 -13.13 43.40
N GLY A 84 21.85 -11.79 43.29
CA GLY A 84 23.00 -11.03 43.81
C GLY A 84 23.17 -9.61 43.27
N LYS A 85 22.69 -8.64 44.03
CA LYS A 85 22.92 -7.19 43.87
C LYS A 85 24.39 -6.84 43.58
N ARG A 86 24.63 -5.89 42.66
CA ARG A 86 25.18 -4.55 42.98
C ARG A 86 25.39 -3.70 41.71
N LYS A 87 25.03 -2.41 41.86
CA LYS A 87 25.26 -1.30 40.93
C LYS A 87 26.76 -1.08 40.77
N HIS A 88 27.23 -0.77 39.56
CA HIS A 88 28.55 -0.18 39.38
C HIS A 88 28.46 1.18 38.70
N HIS A 89 29.20 2.10 39.29
CA HIS A 89 29.20 3.53 39.13
C HIS A 89 29.88 3.95 37.83
N ASP A 90 29.36 4.99 37.19
CA ASP A 90 29.97 5.71 36.07
C ASP A 90 31.39 6.18 36.43
N THR A 91 32.33 6.00 35.51
CA THR A 91 33.54 6.86 35.43
C THR A 91 33.95 6.99 33.97
N LYS A 92 33.69 8.18 33.43
CA LYS A 92 34.20 8.66 32.15
C LYS A 92 35.72 8.82 32.20
N ALA A 93 36.44 8.39 31.16
CA ALA A 93 37.70 8.99 30.75
C ALA A 93 38.00 8.66 29.27
N ASP A 94 38.34 9.71 28.53
CA ASP A 94 38.42 9.90 27.07
C ASP A 94 39.44 9.02 26.31
N PRO A 95 39.29 8.83 24.97
CA PRO A 95 40.08 7.96 24.12
C PRO A 95 41.24 8.74 23.47
N ASN A 96 42.48 8.59 23.97
CA ASN A 96 43.73 8.78 23.19
C ASN A 96 44.96 8.71 24.10
N LYS A 97 45.51 7.50 24.35
CA LYS A 97 46.93 7.34 24.71
C LYS A 97 47.49 6.06 24.11
N LYS A 98 48.37 6.21 23.12
CA LYS A 98 49.21 5.14 22.57
C LYS A 98 50.31 4.78 23.58
N PRO A 99 50.55 3.50 23.91
CA PRO A 99 51.82 3.08 24.50
C PRO A 99 52.84 2.75 23.40
N LYS A 100 54.08 3.22 23.59
CA LYS A 100 55.25 3.01 22.71
C LYS A 100 55.87 1.61 22.91
N VAL A 101 56.59 1.18 21.86
CA VAL A 101 57.37 -0.06 21.64
C VAL A 101 58.53 -0.28 22.61
N THR A 102 58.80 -1.54 22.97
CA THR A 102 60.14 -2.21 23.15
C THR A 102 59.89 -3.71 23.45
N CYS A 103 60.63 -4.73 23.02
CA CYS A 103 61.88 -4.92 22.27
C CYS A 103 61.66 -6.03 21.23
#